data_AF-A0A7X4GML3-F1
#
_entry.id   AF-A0A7X4GML3-F1
#
_cell.length_a   1.000
_cell.length_b   1.000
_cell.length_c   1.000
_cell.angle_alpha   90.00
_cell.angle_beta   90.00
_cell.angle_gamma   90.00
#
_symmetry.space_group_name_H-M   'P 1'
#
loop_
_entity.id
_entity.type
_entity.pdbx_description
1 polymer ?
#
loop_
_entity_poly.entity_id
_entity_poly.type
_entity_poly.pdbx_seq_one_letter_code
_entity_poly.pdbx_strand_id
1 'polypeptide(L)'
;MKALIALLGALVVNAQAQNVTSVEQANAALIKVAQDRAAVHEEFAASERECSTKFFVNNCLDKAKEKRRVALAALRATEVDAQHFKRADSVAKRDADLAERARKDAEEAALRAAQPPKPPHEEKEPPKAPTGPRVADREAEHEAKLKRLEQEAAAGAAKRAANVEAFEKKKAESERRQAEVERRKAENAAKAEKAAARAEADKKKAEAQPAPAK
;
A
#
# COMPACT_ATOMS: atom_id res chain seq x y z
N MET A 1 21.63 48.61 3.15
CA MET A 1 21.03 47.74 2.12
C MET A 1 21.11 46.30 2.62
N LYS A 2 20.20 45.99 3.52
CA LYS A 2 20.03 44.74 4.28
C LYS A 2 18.55 44.38 4.13
N ALA A 3 18.27 43.09 4.16
CA ALA A 3 16.94 42.48 4.31
C ALA A 3 15.98 42.64 3.12
N LEU A 4 16.07 41.72 2.14
CA LEU A 4 14.99 41.47 1.18
C LEU A 4 15.13 40.11 0.46
N ILE A 5 15.55 39.04 1.14
CA ILE A 5 15.54 37.66 0.56
C ILE A 5 15.14 36.62 1.62
N ALA A 6 14.09 36.88 2.40
CA ALA A 6 13.56 35.90 3.35
C ALA A 6 12.04 36.04 3.46
N LEU A 7 11.31 35.80 2.37
CA LEU A 7 9.84 35.71 2.37
C LEU A 7 9.32 35.11 1.05
N LEU A 8 9.83 33.94 0.67
CA LEU A 8 9.34 33.14 -0.46
C LEU A 8 9.42 31.65 -0.10
N GLY A 9 8.71 31.25 0.96
CA GLY A 9 8.74 29.86 1.44
C GLY A 9 7.49 29.38 2.17
N ALA A 10 6.39 30.12 2.15
CA ALA A 10 5.21 29.76 2.95
C ALA A 10 3.87 29.98 2.21
N LEU A 11 3.78 29.63 0.93
CA LEU A 11 2.52 29.67 0.18
C LEU A 11 2.46 28.58 -0.91
N VAL A 12 2.68 27.32 -0.56
CA VAL A 12 2.34 26.17 -1.44
C VAL A 12 1.70 25.05 -0.61
N VAL A 13 0.52 25.28 -0.03
CA VAL A 13 -0.26 24.19 0.60
C VAL A 13 -1.74 24.18 0.18
N ASN A 14 -2.27 25.20 -0.50
CA ASN A 14 -3.72 25.33 -0.72
C ASN A 14 -4.28 24.76 -2.05
N ALA A 15 -3.51 24.05 -2.87
CA ALA A 15 -3.97 23.59 -4.19
C ALA A 15 -4.22 22.07 -4.33
N GLN A 16 -4.05 21.27 -3.27
CA GLN A 16 -4.01 19.80 -3.42
C GLN A 16 -5.35 19.09 -3.17
N ALA A 17 -6.42 19.81 -2.80
CA ALA A 17 -7.71 19.19 -2.48
C ALA A 17 -8.50 18.72 -3.73
N GLN A 18 -8.19 19.20 -4.94
CA GLN A 18 -9.07 19.01 -6.10
C GLN A 18 -8.67 17.93 -7.11
N ASN A 19 -7.62 17.14 -6.87
CA ASN A 19 -7.10 16.21 -7.90
C ASN A 19 -6.83 14.79 -7.37
N VAL A 20 -7.73 14.21 -6.59
CA VAL A 20 -7.67 12.77 -6.27
C VAL A 20 -8.23 11.99 -7.46
N THR A 21 -7.33 11.48 -8.30
CA THR A 21 -7.67 10.73 -9.52
C THR A 21 -7.49 9.22 -9.40
N SER A 22 -6.85 8.76 -8.31
CA SER A 22 -6.62 7.34 -8.05
C SER A 22 -6.80 6.99 -6.57
N VAL A 23 -7.03 5.69 -6.30
CA VAL A 23 -7.16 5.17 -4.93
C VAL A 23 -5.85 5.34 -4.15
N GLU A 24 -4.71 5.23 -4.83
CA GLU A 24 -3.38 5.45 -4.25
C GLU A 24 -3.20 6.90 -3.82
N GLN A 25 -3.58 7.85 -4.68
CA GLN A 25 -3.59 9.28 -4.34
C GLN A 25 -4.55 9.56 -3.18
N ALA A 26 -5.73 8.93 -3.14
CA ALA A 26 -6.67 9.06 -2.04
C ALA A 26 -6.06 8.58 -0.71
N ASN A 27 -5.38 7.43 -0.73
CA ASN A 27 -4.71 6.89 0.46
C ASN A 27 -3.55 7.79 0.91
N ALA A 28 -2.73 8.27 -0.02
CA ALA A 28 -1.65 9.21 0.28
C ALA A 28 -2.18 10.51 0.89
N ALA A 29 -3.28 11.05 0.36
CA ALA A 29 -3.95 12.23 0.90
C ALA A 29 -4.44 11.99 2.34
N LEU A 30 -5.03 10.83 2.64
CA LEU A 30 -5.47 10.49 4.00
C LEU A 30 -4.30 10.36 4.99
N ILE A 31 -3.18 9.77 4.57
CA ILE A 31 -1.97 9.70 5.38
C ILE A 31 -1.44 11.12 5.67
N LYS A 32 -1.38 11.97 4.65
CA LYS A 32 -0.94 13.36 4.80
C LYS A 32 -1.87 14.13 5.74
N VAL A 33 -3.18 14.00 5.59
CA VAL A 33 -4.16 14.65 6.49
C VAL A 33 -3.99 14.19 7.94
N ALA A 34 -3.69 12.91 8.17
CA ALA A 34 -3.42 12.41 9.52
C ALA A 34 -2.16 13.04 10.13
N GLN A 35 -1.08 13.17 9.34
CA GLN A 35 0.15 13.85 9.75
C GLN A 35 -0.09 15.34 10.02
N ASP A 36 -0.78 16.04 9.11
CA ASP A 36 -1.10 17.45 9.25
C ASP A 36 -2.00 17.69 10.48
N ARG A 37 -2.96 16.80 10.74
CA ARG A 37 -3.81 16.87 11.94
C ARG A 37 -2.98 16.75 13.21
N ALA A 38 -2.04 15.81 13.26
CA ALA A 38 -1.12 15.69 14.40
C ALA A 38 -0.29 16.97 14.58
N ALA A 39 0.25 17.53 13.50
CA ALA A 39 0.99 18.79 13.54
C ALA A 39 0.13 19.96 14.07
N VAL A 40 -1.12 20.09 13.62
CA VAL A 40 -2.06 21.11 14.13
C VAL A 40 -2.35 20.93 15.62
N HIS A 41 -2.44 19.69 16.10
CA HIS A 41 -2.62 19.42 17.53
C HIS A 41 -1.37 19.78 18.35
N GLU A 42 -0.18 19.47 17.85
CA GLU A 42 1.09 19.85 18.50
C GLU A 42 1.28 21.37 18.53
N GLU A 43 0.97 22.08 17.44
CA GLU A 43 0.98 23.55 17.40
C GLU A 43 0.02 24.15 18.43
N PHE A 44 -1.18 23.58 18.56
CA PHE A 44 -2.15 24.02 19.54
C PHE A 44 -1.65 23.77 20.97
N ALA A 45 -1.12 22.58 21.27
CA ALA A 45 -0.55 22.27 22.58
C ALA A 45 0.65 23.17 22.93
N ALA A 46 1.49 23.52 21.95
CA ALA A 46 2.56 24.51 22.12
C ALA A 46 2.00 25.90 22.42
N SER A 47 0.95 26.31 21.69
CA SER A 47 0.26 27.58 21.91
C SER A 47 -0.40 27.63 23.30
N GLU A 48 -0.93 26.52 23.81
CA GLU A 48 -1.49 26.45 25.16
C GLU A 48 -0.44 26.70 26.25
N ARG A 49 0.75 26.09 26.10
CA ARG A 49 1.89 26.33 27.00
C ARG A 49 2.33 27.79 26.97
N GLU A 50 2.46 28.37 25.77
CA GLU A 50 2.84 29.78 25.62
C GLU A 50 1.76 30.72 26.17
N CYS A 51 0.48 30.50 25.84
CA CYS A 51 -0.62 31.34 26.30
C CYS A 51 -0.76 31.33 27.82
N SER A 52 -0.45 30.21 28.47
CA SER A 52 -0.46 30.08 29.93
C SER A 52 0.55 31.01 30.62
N THR A 53 1.57 31.50 29.90
CA THR A 53 2.56 32.45 30.43
C THR A 53 2.16 33.92 30.27
N LYS A 54 1.06 34.22 29.55
CA LYS A 54 0.64 35.59 29.23
C LYS A 54 -0.42 36.08 30.22
N PHE A 55 -0.46 37.41 30.44
CA PHE A 55 -1.47 38.01 31.31
C PHE A 55 -2.91 37.82 30.77
N PHE A 56 -3.10 37.92 29.46
CA PHE A 56 -4.38 37.71 28.80
C PHE A 56 -4.52 36.29 28.23
N VAL A 57 -4.46 35.27 29.10
CA VAL A 57 -4.51 33.84 28.71
C VAL A 57 -5.73 33.55 27.84
N ASN A 58 -6.92 34.00 28.23
CA ASN A 58 -8.16 33.71 27.52
C ASN A 58 -8.14 34.21 26.06
N ASN A 59 -7.76 35.48 25.84
CA ASN A 59 -7.68 36.02 24.48
C ASN A 59 -6.64 35.28 23.62
N CYS A 60 -5.51 34.89 24.22
CA CYS A 60 -4.49 34.12 23.55
C CYS A 60 -5.01 32.72 23.16
N LEU A 61 -5.66 32.03 24.09
CA LEU A 61 -6.23 30.71 23.87
C LEU A 61 -7.36 30.75 22.83
N ASP A 62 -8.19 31.77 22.81
CA ASP A 62 -9.28 31.89 21.83
C ASP A 62 -8.72 32.07 20.41
N LYS A 63 -7.65 32.85 20.25
CA LYS A 63 -6.93 32.96 18.97
C LYS A 63 -6.30 31.63 18.56
N ALA A 64 -5.70 30.89 19.50
CA ALA A 64 -5.12 29.58 19.23
C ALA A 64 -6.19 28.55 18.83
N LYS A 65 -7.35 28.56 19.52
CA LYS A 65 -8.51 27.72 19.19
C LYS A 65 -9.06 28.04 17.81
N GLU A 66 -9.16 29.32 17.47
CA GLU A 66 -9.66 29.74 16.15
C GLU A 66 -8.69 29.32 15.03
N LYS A 67 -7.38 29.49 15.23
CA LYS A 67 -6.36 28.98 14.30
C LYS A 67 -6.50 27.47 14.10
N ARG A 68 -6.64 26.71 15.20
CA ARG A 68 -6.87 25.26 15.16
C ARG A 68 -8.16 24.92 14.41
N ARG A 69 -9.26 25.62 14.67
CA ARG A 69 -10.56 25.39 14.03
C ARG A 69 -10.47 25.54 12.51
N VAL A 70 -9.88 26.64 12.05
CA VAL A 70 -9.70 26.92 10.61
C VAL A 70 -8.79 25.87 9.96
N ALA A 71 -7.67 25.51 10.59
CA ALA A 71 -6.74 24.50 10.07
C ALA A 71 -7.41 23.12 9.96
N LEU A 72 -8.12 22.68 11.01
CA LEU A 72 -8.84 21.40 10.98
C LEU A 72 -9.98 21.40 9.96
N ALA A 73 -10.66 22.53 9.75
CA ALA A 73 -11.70 22.66 8.73
C ALA A 73 -11.14 22.47 7.31
N ALA A 74 -9.98 23.08 7.01
CA ALA A 74 -9.30 22.89 5.74
C ALA A 74 -8.89 21.42 5.52
N LEU A 75 -8.33 20.76 6.55
CA LEU A 75 -7.96 19.35 6.48
C LEU A 75 -9.17 18.42 6.26
N ARG A 76 -10.32 18.77 6.86
CA ARG A 76 -11.55 18.00 6.70
C ARG A 76 -12.08 18.01 5.27
N ALA A 77 -11.91 19.11 4.53
CA ALA A 77 -12.31 19.15 3.11
C ALA A 77 -11.53 18.09 2.30
N THR A 78 -10.20 18.09 2.42
CA THR A 78 -9.34 17.10 1.76
C THR A 78 -9.66 15.66 2.19
N GLU A 79 -9.95 15.44 3.47
CA GLU A 79 -10.34 14.11 3.98
C GLU A 79 -11.66 13.62 3.36
N VAL A 80 -12.67 14.49 3.30
CA VAL A 80 -13.98 14.15 2.75
C VAL A 80 -13.86 13.80 1.26
N ASP A 81 -13.09 14.58 0.50
CA ASP A 81 -12.89 14.34 -0.94
C ASP A 81 -12.17 13.01 -1.19
N ALA A 82 -11.08 12.74 -0.46
CA ALA A 82 -10.35 11.47 -0.57
C ALA A 82 -11.21 10.27 -0.16
N GLN A 83 -11.99 10.38 0.92
CA GLN A 83 -12.91 9.31 1.32
C GLN A 83 -14.06 9.13 0.34
N HIS A 84 -14.60 10.21 -0.21
CA HIS A 84 -15.64 10.16 -1.24
C HIS A 84 -15.14 9.38 -2.44
N PHE A 85 -13.95 9.70 -2.95
CA PHE A 85 -13.36 8.98 -4.08
C PHE A 85 -13.26 7.48 -3.81
N LYS A 86 -12.74 7.08 -2.63
CA LYS A 86 -12.64 5.65 -2.25
C LYS A 86 -13.99 4.96 -2.19
N ARG A 87 -15.02 5.65 -1.68
CA ARG A 87 -16.38 5.10 -1.64
C ARG A 87 -16.93 4.93 -3.06
N ALA A 88 -16.75 5.91 -3.94
CA ALA A 88 -17.19 5.86 -5.32
C ALA A 88 -16.49 4.74 -6.11
N ASP A 89 -15.17 4.61 -6.00
CA ASP A 89 -14.40 3.52 -6.62
C ASP A 89 -14.85 2.14 -6.11
N SER A 90 -15.08 2.00 -4.81
CA SER A 90 -15.58 0.76 -4.23
C SER A 90 -16.98 0.39 -4.72
N VAL A 91 -17.88 1.38 -4.86
CA VAL A 91 -19.22 1.17 -5.43
C VAL A 91 -19.09 0.75 -6.89
N ALA A 92 -18.31 1.47 -7.70
CA ALA A 92 -18.13 1.16 -9.12
C ALA A 92 -17.59 -0.27 -9.35
N LYS A 93 -16.67 -0.74 -8.51
CA LYS A 93 -16.18 -2.13 -8.55
C LYS A 93 -17.28 -3.14 -8.23
N ARG A 94 -18.07 -2.90 -7.18
CA ARG A 94 -19.19 -3.78 -6.85
C ARG A 94 -20.25 -3.82 -7.95
N ASP A 95 -20.55 -2.68 -8.55
CA ASP A 95 -21.54 -2.59 -9.62
C ASP A 95 -21.06 -3.35 -10.87
N ALA A 96 -19.75 -3.27 -11.18
CA ALA A 96 -19.15 -4.07 -12.24
C ALA A 96 -19.22 -5.58 -11.96
N ASP A 97 -18.92 -6.00 -10.73
CA ASP A 97 -19.00 -7.40 -10.30
C ASP A 97 -20.45 -7.92 -10.36
N LEU A 98 -21.42 -7.11 -9.93
CA LEU A 98 -22.84 -7.47 -10.00
C LEU A 98 -23.33 -7.57 -11.44
N ALA A 99 -22.91 -6.67 -12.32
CA ALA A 99 -23.23 -6.74 -13.75
C ALA A 99 -22.63 -7.99 -14.40
N GLU A 100 -21.40 -8.37 -14.04
CA GLU A 100 -20.76 -9.60 -14.51
C GLU A 100 -21.55 -10.85 -14.07
N ARG A 101 -21.93 -10.91 -12.79
CA ARG A 101 -22.76 -12.02 -12.27
C ARG A 101 -24.11 -12.09 -12.95
N ALA A 102 -24.81 -10.96 -13.11
CA ALA A 102 -26.09 -10.91 -13.79
C ALA A 102 -25.99 -11.41 -15.24
N ARG A 103 -24.88 -11.11 -15.93
CA ARG A 103 -24.63 -11.65 -17.27
C ARG A 103 -24.43 -13.17 -17.26
N LYS A 104 -23.61 -13.69 -16.35
CA LYS A 104 -23.38 -15.14 -16.21
C LYS A 104 -24.66 -15.88 -15.85
N ASP A 105 -25.45 -15.33 -14.93
CA ASP A 105 -26.73 -15.91 -14.51
C ASP A 105 -27.74 -15.93 -15.67
N ALA A 106 -27.78 -14.87 -16.48
CA ALA A 106 -28.63 -14.81 -17.68
C ALA A 106 -28.20 -15.83 -18.74
N GLU A 107 -26.88 -16.00 -18.95
CA GLU A 107 -26.32 -17.01 -19.85
C GLU A 107 -26.63 -18.43 -19.35
N GLU A 108 -26.45 -18.71 -18.06
CA GLU A 108 -26.78 -20.00 -17.45
C GLU A 108 -28.29 -20.28 -17.49
N ALA A 109 -29.13 -19.27 -17.24
CA ALA A 109 -30.58 -19.38 -17.36
C ALA A 109 -30.99 -19.70 -18.80
N ALA A 110 -30.38 -19.07 -19.80
CA ALA A 110 -30.61 -19.38 -21.20
C ALA A 110 -30.18 -20.81 -21.55
N LEU A 111 -29.01 -21.26 -21.07
CA LEU A 111 -28.53 -22.64 -21.25
C LEU A 111 -29.46 -23.66 -20.58
N ARG A 112 -30.00 -23.34 -19.39
CA ARG A 112 -30.96 -24.19 -18.67
C ARG A 112 -32.31 -24.25 -19.39
N ALA A 113 -32.78 -23.13 -19.92
CA ALA A 113 -34.02 -23.07 -20.70
C ALA A 113 -33.91 -23.81 -22.05
N ALA A 114 -32.72 -23.85 -22.65
CA ALA A 114 -32.45 -24.62 -23.86
C ALA A 114 -32.28 -26.13 -23.61
N GLN A 115 -32.03 -26.55 -22.37
CA GLN A 115 -31.99 -27.97 -22.02
C GLN A 115 -33.42 -28.55 -21.98
N PRO A 116 -33.64 -29.75 -22.56
CA PRO A 116 -34.95 -30.39 -22.47
C PRO A 116 -35.34 -30.62 -21.01
N PRO A 117 -36.64 -30.54 -20.67
CA PRO A 117 -37.10 -30.77 -19.31
C PRO A 117 -36.62 -32.15 -18.86
N LYS A 118 -35.96 -32.20 -17.69
CA LYS A 118 -35.57 -33.48 -17.10
C LYS A 118 -36.83 -34.33 -16.96
N PRO A 119 -36.76 -35.63 -17.32
CA PRO A 119 -37.89 -36.51 -17.14
C PRO A 119 -38.39 -36.42 -15.69
N PRO A 120 -39.71 -36.45 -15.46
CA PRO A 120 -40.25 -36.42 -14.11
C PRO A 120 -39.53 -37.48 -13.28
N HIS A 121 -38.97 -37.06 -12.16
CA HIS A 121 -38.31 -37.96 -11.24
C HIS A 121 -39.38 -38.96 -10.78
N GLU A 122 -39.30 -40.19 -11.27
CA GLU A 122 -40.11 -41.29 -10.73
C GLU A 122 -39.88 -41.30 -9.22
N GLU A 123 -40.97 -41.26 -8.46
CA GLU A 123 -40.98 -41.22 -7.01
C GLU A 123 -40.19 -42.43 -6.49
N LYS A 124 -38.87 -42.26 -6.32
CA LYS A 124 -38.04 -43.29 -5.69
C LYS A 124 -38.56 -43.40 -4.27
N GLU A 125 -38.66 -44.65 -3.81
CA GLU A 125 -39.06 -45.04 -2.46
C GLU A 125 -38.63 -44.00 -1.41
N PRO A 126 -39.47 -43.76 -0.39
CA PRO A 126 -39.20 -42.77 0.64
C PRO A 126 -37.74 -42.88 1.10
N PRO A 127 -37.00 -41.75 1.19
CA PRO A 127 -35.58 -41.79 1.47
C PRO A 127 -35.36 -42.67 2.69
N LYS A 128 -34.58 -43.74 2.51
CA LYS A 128 -34.22 -44.64 3.61
C LYS A 128 -33.73 -43.78 4.76
N ALA A 129 -34.25 -44.03 5.96
CA ALA A 129 -33.89 -43.28 7.16
C ALA A 129 -32.37 -43.11 7.21
N PRO A 130 -31.87 -41.90 7.52
CA PRO A 130 -30.45 -41.59 7.40
C PRO A 130 -29.63 -42.59 8.22
N THR A 131 -28.97 -43.52 7.54
CA THR A 131 -27.98 -44.47 8.07
C THR A 131 -26.63 -43.78 8.27
N GLY A 132 -26.64 -42.49 8.61
CA GLY A 132 -25.45 -41.72 8.91
C GLY A 132 -25.03 -41.92 10.37
N PRO A 133 -23.72 -41.76 10.67
CA PRO A 133 -23.24 -41.73 12.05
C PRO A 133 -24.03 -40.70 12.86
N ARG A 134 -24.30 -41.03 14.13
CA ARG A 134 -25.06 -40.14 15.03
C ARG A 134 -24.26 -38.86 15.22
N VAL A 135 -24.93 -37.78 15.63
CA VAL A 135 -24.27 -36.48 15.86
C VAL A 135 -23.08 -36.63 16.81
N ALA A 136 -23.21 -37.46 17.86
CA ALA A 136 -22.14 -37.81 18.78
C ALA A 136 -20.92 -38.48 18.11
N ASP A 137 -21.12 -39.34 17.11
CA ASP A 137 -20.02 -39.98 16.40
C ASP A 137 -19.26 -38.96 15.53
N ARG A 138 -19.98 -38.01 14.92
CA ARG A 138 -19.37 -36.92 14.12
C ARG A 138 -18.59 -35.95 15.00
N GLU A 139 -19.09 -35.65 16.19
CA GLU A 139 -18.40 -34.83 17.18
C GLU A 139 -17.10 -35.52 17.65
N ALA A 140 -17.16 -36.82 17.93
CA ALA A 140 -15.99 -37.61 18.31
C ALA A 140 -14.93 -37.66 17.18
N GLU A 141 -15.35 -37.86 15.92
CA GLU A 141 -14.45 -37.80 14.76
C GLU A 141 -13.82 -36.42 14.57
N HIS A 142 -14.58 -35.35 14.80
CA HIS A 142 -14.09 -33.98 14.71
C HIS A 142 -13.06 -33.68 15.81
N GLU A 143 -13.33 -34.07 17.06
CA GLU A 143 -12.39 -33.93 18.16
C GLU A 143 -11.10 -34.74 17.94
N ALA A 144 -11.23 -35.98 17.43
CA ALA A 144 -10.07 -36.80 17.09
C ALA A 144 -9.23 -36.15 15.97
N LYS A 145 -9.89 -35.55 14.96
CA LYS A 145 -9.22 -34.80 13.90
C LYS A 145 -8.48 -33.57 14.45
N LEU A 146 -9.11 -32.82 15.35
CA LEU A 146 -8.47 -31.66 15.98
C LEU A 146 -7.23 -32.05 16.79
N LYS A 147 -7.33 -33.11 17.60
CA LYS A 147 -6.19 -33.64 18.36
C LYS A 147 -5.04 -34.08 17.44
N ARG A 148 -5.35 -34.74 16.32
CA ARG A 148 -4.34 -35.13 15.33
C ARG A 148 -3.65 -33.90 14.72
N LEU A 149 -4.42 -32.88 14.33
CA LEU A 149 -3.89 -31.65 13.77
C LEU A 149 -3.01 -30.89 14.79
N GLU A 150 -3.40 -30.87 16.07
CA GLU A 150 -2.60 -30.26 17.14
C GLU A 150 -1.27 -31.00 17.35
N GLN A 151 -1.29 -32.34 17.36
CA GLN A 151 -0.09 -33.16 17.46
C GLN A 151 0.84 -32.96 16.24
N GLU A 152 0.29 -32.93 15.02
CA GLU A 152 1.05 -32.64 13.80
C GLU A 152 1.64 -31.22 13.82
N ALA A 153 0.88 -30.24 14.32
CA ALA A 153 1.33 -28.86 14.43
C ALA A 153 2.46 -28.71 15.48
N ALA A 154 2.34 -29.39 16.62
CA ALA A 154 3.35 -29.43 17.67
C ALA A 154 4.63 -30.12 17.18
N ALA A 155 4.50 -31.30 16.55
CA ALA A 155 5.63 -32.03 15.96
C ALA A 155 6.31 -31.23 14.83
N GLY A 156 5.55 -30.48 14.04
CA GLY A 156 6.05 -29.65 12.94
C GLY A 156 6.54 -28.25 13.34
N ALA A 157 6.37 -27.82 14.59
CA ALA A 157 6.68 -26.44 15.01
C ALA A 157 8.17 -26.11 14.85
N ALA A 158 9.06 -26.97 15.35
CA ALA A 158 10.50 -26.77 15.26
C ALA A 158 11.00 -26.75 13.80
N LYS A 159 10.47 -27.64 12.95
CA LYS A 159 10.80 -27.69 11.52
C LYS A 159 10.36 -26.41 10.79
N ARG A 160 9.17 -25.88 11.12
CA ARG A 160 8.67 -24.62 10.54
C ARG A 160 9.55 -23.45 10.96
N ALA A 161 9.92 -23.35 12.24
CA ALA A 161 10.84 -22.32 12.72
C ALA A 161 12.19 -22.38 12.00
N ALA A 162 12.79 -23.57 11.89
CA ALA A 162 14.05 -23.76 11.17
C ALA A 162 13.95 -23.38 9.67
N ASN A 163 12.82 -23.70 9.01
CA ASN A 163 12.60 -23.33 7.62
C ASN A 163 12.49 -21.81 7.44
N VAL A 164 11.82 -21.10 8.36
CA VAL A 164 11.72 -19.64 8.34
C VAL A 164 13.10 -19.02 8.50
N GLU A 165 13.89 -19.48 9.48
CA GLU A 165 15.25 -18.97 9.66
C GLU A 165 16.15 -19.24 8.43
N ALA A 166 16.04 -20.43 7.83
CA ALA A 166 16.78 -20.77 6.62
C ALA A 166 16.36 -19.88 5.42
N PHE A 167 15.07 -19.58 5.30
CA PHE A 167 14.56 -18.70 4.26
C PHE A 167 15.08 -17.27 4.42
N GLU A 168 15.02 -16.70 5.63
CA GLU A 168 15.52 -15.35 5.91
C GLU A 168 17.04 -15.25 5.67
N LYS A 169 17.82 -16.27 6.06
CA LYS A 169 19.26 -16.32 5.74
C LYS A 169 19.50 -16.31 4.23
N LYS A 170 18.75 -17.12 3.47
CA LYS A 170 18.87 -17.19 2.01
C LYS A 170 18.48 -15.87 1.34
N LYS A 171 17.45 -15.19 1.88
CA LYS A 171 17.03 -13.87 1.41
C LYS A 171 18.12 -12.83 1.61
N ALA A 172 18.67 -12.72 2.83
CA ALA A 172 19.77 -11.80 3.14
C ALA A 172 21.02 -12.07 2.28
N GLU A 173 21.33 -13.35 2.04
CA GLU A 173 22.43 -13.72 1.15
C GLU A 173 22.17 -13.31 -0.30
N SER A 174 20.96 -13.53 -0.80
CA SER A 174 20.56 -13.12 -2.15
C SER A 174 20.66 -11.62 -2.33
N GLU A 175 20.15 -10.83 -1.38
CA GLU A 175 20.23 -9.37 -1.39
C GLU A 175 21.69 -8.89 -1.37
N ARG A 176 22.55 -9.52 -0.56
CA ARG A 176 24.00 -9.22 -0.53
C ARG A 176 24.68 -9.50 -1.87
N ARG A 177 24.39 -10.65 -2.49
CA ARG A 177 24.94 -11.00 -3.80
C ARG A 177 24.49 -10.01 -4.88
N GLN A 178 23.22 -9.63 -4.87
CA GLN A 178 22.70 -8.62 -5.79
C GLN A 178 23.40 -7.27 -5.60
N ALA A 179 23.56 -6.80 -4.36
CA ALA A 179 24.28 -5.57 -4.06
C ALA A 179 25.75 -5.61 -4.52
N GLU A 180 26.44 -6.75 -4.34
CA GLU A 180 27.81 -6.91 -4.84
C GLU A 180 27.88 -6.87 -6.38
N VAL A 181 26.96 -7.56 -7.05
CA VAL A 181 26.90 -7.57 -8.53
C VAL A 181 26.67 -6.16 -9.06
N GLU A 182 25.73 -5.41 -8.49
CA GLU A 182 25.47 -4.03 -8.90
C GLU A 182 26.66 -3.11 -8.62
N ARG A 183 27.33 -3.26 -7.46
CA ARG A 183 28.57 -2.54 -7.17
C ARG A 183 29.68 -2.85 -8.19
N ARG A 184 29.89 -4.13 -8.54
CA ARG A 184 30.88 -4.55 -9.52
C ARG A 184 30.56 -4.02 -10.92
N LYS A 185 29.29 -4.02 -11.33
CA LYS A 185 28.84 -3.42 -12.59
C LYS A 185 29.13 -1.92 -12.62
N ALA A 186 28.79 -1.20 -11.55
CA ALA A 186 29.06 0.23 -11.44
C ALA A 186 30.56 0.55 -11.48
N GLU A 187 31.39 -0.22 -10.78
CA GLU A 187 32.85 -0.06 -10.81
C GLU A 187 33.42 -0.33 -12.21
N ASN A 188 32.96 -1.40 -12.88
CA ASN A 188 33.39 -1.73 -14.23
C ASN A 188 32.95 -0.67 -15.25
N ALA A 189 31.72 -0.14 -15.13
CA ALA A 189 31.24 0.95 -15.97
C ALA A 189 32.09 2.22 -15.77
N ALA A 190 32.35 2.62 -14.52
CA ALA A 190 33.20 3.77 -14.22
C ALA A 190 34.64 3.60 -14.72
N LYS A 191 35.20 2.38 -14.65
CA LYS A 191 36.51 2.07 -15.24
C LYS A 191 36.48 2.16 -16.76
N ALA A 192 35.44 1.65 -17.42
CA ALA A 192 35.27 1.73 -18.86
C ALA A 192 35.13 3.18 -19.34
N GLU A 193 34.34 4.01 -18.65
CA GLU A 193 34.22 5.45 -18.95
C GLU A 193 35.55 6.19 -18.80
N LYS A 194 36.28 5.93 -17.71
CA LYS A 194 37.63 6.51 -17.52
C LYS A 194 38.62 6.07 -18.59
N ALA A 195 38.58 4.79 -18.99
CA ALA A 195 39.44 4.27 -20.05
C ALA A 195 39.09 4.88 -21.42
N ALA A 196 37.79 5.01 -21.74
CA ALA A 196 37.31 5.68 -22.94
C ALA A 196 37.72 7.16 -22.96
N ALA A 197 37.54 7.89 -21.85
CA ALA A 197 37.95 9.28 -21.74
C ALA A 197 39.47 9.48 -21.91
N ARG A 198 40.29 8.56 -21.37
CA ARG A 198 41.75 8.56 -21.57
C ARG A 198 42.10 8.27 -23.02
N ALA A 199 41.50 7.26 -23.64
CA ALA A 199 41.72 6.94 -25.04
C ALA A 199 41.35 8.11 -25.97
N GLU A 200 40.23 8.80 -25.72
CA GLU A 200 39.83 9.98 -26.48
C GLU A 200 40.77 11.17 -26.24
N ALA A 201 41.28 11.37 -25.02
CA ALA A 201 42.28 12.40 -24.73
C ALA A 201 43.62 12.10 -25.42
N ASP A 202 44.04 10.84 -25.46
CA ASP A 202 45.28 10.42 -26.12
C ASP A 202 45.17 10.51 -27.65
N LYS A 203 44.01 10.18 -28.25
CA LYS A 203 43.73 10.43 -29.68
C LYS A 203 43.82 11.92 -30.03
N LYS A 204 43.17 12.79 -29.24
CA LYS A 204 43.24 14.25 -29.45
C LYS A 204 44.66 14.81 -29.33
N LYS A 205 45.49 14.23 -28.45
CA LYS A 205 46.92 14.58 -28.34
C LYS A 205 47.76 14.07 -29.51
N ALA A 206 47.41 12.92 -30.10
CA ALA A 206 48.09 12.38 -31.27
C ALA A 206 47.74 13.17 -32.55
N GLU A 207 46.48 13.60 -32.70
CA GLU A 207 46.04 14.44 -33.83
C GLU A 207 46.58 15.88 -33.76
N ALA A 208 46.92 16.37 -32.56
CA ALA A 208 47.48 17.70 -32.35
C ALA A 208 49.01 17.79 -32.53
N GLN A 209 49.70 16.69 -32.91
CA GLN A 209 51.13 16.73 -33.24
C GLN A 209 51.32 17.05 -34.73
N PRO A 210 51.96 18.18 -35.10
CA PRO A 210 52.17 18.54 -36.50
C PRO A 210 53.20 17.62 -37.17
N ALA A 211 52.96 17.31 -38.46
CA ALA A 211 53.85 16.51 -39.29
C ALA A 211 55.29 17.08 -39.30
N PRO A 212 56.34 16.24 -39.25
CA PRO A 212 57.71 16.72 -39.26
C PRO A 212 58.01 17.37 -40.61
N ALA A 213 58.29 18.68 -40.59
CA ALA A 213 58.70 19.43 -41.76
C ALA A 213 60.04 18.90 -42.30
N LYS A 214 60.06 18.53 -43.58
CA LYS A 214 61.25 18.33 -44.40
C LYS A 214 61.08 19.12 -45.69
#